data_AF-A0A2C5WW79-F1
#
_entry.id   AF-A0A2C5WW79-F1
#
_cell.length_a   1.000
_cell.length_b   1.000
_cell.length_c   1.000
_cell.angle_alpha   90.00
_cell.angle_beta   90.00
_cell.angle_gamma   90.00
#
_symmetry.space_group_name_H-M   'P 1'
#
loop_
_entity.id
_entity.type
_entity.pdbx_description
1 polymer ?
#
loop_
_entity_poly.entity_id
_entity_poly.type
_entity_poly.pdbx_seq_one_letter_code
_entity_poly.pdbx_strand_id
1 'polypeptide(L)'
;MDSSAPQTTGPPVWLLSLDGGGVCGLSSLLILENIMECIQKSEGLSEIPRPCDKFDLIGGTGTGGYEIDWLIIAIMLGRLKMSIDQSIEEYKSLASEIFVPEPTPSSTIPASAFSATRLEAAIKRMIRNNCTDPSCLQRKSDGHITSTDTTCPHEDMLLEDKNCTKTAVLTMTKANIETLPTFLTTYHTPGYLTDCKVWEVARATCAAITLFDPIKLGRDGIEFIDASHGYNNPCEALIWEAERQFPGRPIMILSIGTGLDDVVEISDSREFVLEALKKMATSFKQIDLRLEQKYNSPGVYFRFNVEIGLRDNKVLDRQIFGIISAHTINYLKEKARSVDRFVSTFARSGVSQPKAQHDENDKKCLSDLCNTDPSTDKKDIESRKGGLLRESYRWILSHENFQQFRKESESPILWIKGDPGKGKTMLLCGIIDELERTSPTSLSYFFCQATNDRVNTATSVLRGLIYRLARQNPHLTTHVRDKYDYNQNVFTSPGAWHELCEILTSMLIDPSLKNAILIVDALDECGTGQKDLLQFIAKPSPAKWIVSSRNWPEIEQILEKAKQKTKIHLEINQDSVSEAVDSYIKFKVDELAEEKNYKSEMKLAVLEHLRLNANGTFL
;
A
#
# COMPACT_ATOMS: atom_id res chain seq x y z
N MET A 1 25.14 -7.33 -26.64
CA MET A 1 25.26 -7.94 -25.31
C MET A 1 24.05 -7.45 -24.54
N ASP A 2 23.04 -8.30 -24.50
CA ASP A 2 21.70 -7.98 -24.00
C ASP A 2 21.70 -7.69 -22.49
N SER A 3 21.21 -6.51 -22.13
CA SER A 3 20.86 -6.13 -20.78
C SER A 3 19.42 -6.58 -20.49
N SER A 4 19.22 -7.87 -20.23
CA SER A 4 17.97 -8.36 -19.65
C SER A 4 17.94 -8.00 -18.16
N ALA A 5 17.14 -7.00 -17.77
CA ALA A 5 16.82 -6.75 -16.38
C ALA A 5 16.19 -8.01 -15.76
N PRO A 6 16.56 -8.41 -14.53
CA PRO A 6 16.02 -9.62 -13.90
C PRO A 6 14.51 -9.46 -13.72
N GLN A 7 13.74 -10.38 -14.31
CA GLN A 7 12.30 -10.51 -14.08
C GLN A 7 12.07 -10.73 -12.58
N THR A 8 11.16 -9.95 -11.99
CA THR A 8 10.85 -9.98 -10.55
C THR A 8 9.95 -11.17 -10.23
N THR A 9 10.50 -12.25 -9.66
CA THR A 9 9.81 -13.55 -9.54
C THR A 9 9.30 -13.90 -8.14
N GLY A 10 8.90 -12.93 -7.31
CA GLY A 10 8.41 -13.24 -5.95
C GLY A 10 7.32 -12.28 -5.44
N PRO A 11 6.53 -12.69 -4.42
CA PRO A 11 5.53 -11.83 -3.79
C PRO A 11 6.21 -10.58 -3.21
N PRO A 12 5.46 -9.48 -2.96
CA PRO A 12 6.03 -8.32 -2.29
C PRO A 12 6.61 -8.69 -0.93
N VAL A 13 7.64 -7.94 -0.52
CA VAL A 13 8.27 -8.05 0.80
C VAL A 13 7.70 -6.97 1.68
N TRP A 14 7.17 -7.32 2.84
CA TRP A 14 6.68 -6.36 3.82
C TRP A 14 7.77 -5.99 4.83
N LEU A 15 8.18 -4.72 4.80
CA LEU A 15 9.09 -4.10 5.74
C LEU A 15 8.30 -3.33 6.80
N LEU A 16 8.52 -3.66 8.07
CA LEU A 16 8.13 -2.85 9.22
C LEU A 16 9.33 -2.04 9.71
N SER A 17 9.25 -0.72 9.58
CA SER A 17 10.24 0.25 10.08
C SER A 17 9.70 0.97 11.31
N LEU A 18 10.43 0.89 12.42
CA LEU A 18 10.09 1.53 13.68
C LEU A 18 11.09 2.63 14.01
N ASP A 19 10.59 3.85 14.16
CA ASP A 19 11.41 4.98 14.56
C ASP A 19 11.89 4.87 16.01
N GLY A 20 12.96 5.59 16.32
CA GLY A 20 13.30 5.86 17.71
C GLY A 20 12.34 6.91 18.32
N GLY A 21 12.17 6.86 19.64
CA GLY A 21 11.39 7.82 20.41
C GLY A 21 10.72 7.21 21.64
N GLY A 22 11.02 5.94 21.92
CA GLY A 22 11.01 5.35 23.24
C GLY A 22 9.83 5.44 24.15
N VAL A 23 9.78 6.20 25.25
CA VAL A 23 8.56 6.16 26.10
C VAL A 23 7.35 6.42 25.21
N CYS A 24 7.50 7.34 24.26
CA CYS A 24 6.54 7.59 23.19
C CYS A 24 6.46 6.48 22.13
N GLY A 25 7.44 5.58 22.02
CA GLY A 25 7.36 4.28 21.34
C GLY A 25 6.27 3.33 21.84
N LEU A 26 5.66 3.56 23.02
CA LEU A 26 4.38 2.94 23.34
C LEU A 26 3.32 3.29 22.28
N SER A 27 3.33 4.51 21.71
CA SER A 27 2.44 4.87 20.60
C SER A 27 2.65 3.98 19.38
N SER A 28 3.90 3.62 19.05
CA SER A 28 4.20 2.76 17.91
C SER A 28 3.65 1.34 18.12
N LEU A 29 3.75 0.81 19.34
CA LEU A 29 3.14 -0.48 19.71
C LEU A 29 1.62 -0.43 19.64
N LEU A 30 0.98 0.64 20.10
CA LEU A 30 -0.48 0.81 20.05
C LEU A 30 -1.02 1.02 18.63
N ILE A 31 -0.27 1.74 17.78
CA ILE A 31 -0.58 1.84 16.34
C ILE A 31 -0.49 0.46 15.71
N LEU A 32 0.58 -0.28 16.00
CA LEU A 32 0.77 -1.62 15.47
C LEU A 32 -0.31 -2.59 15.99
N GLU A 33 -0.69 -2.53 17.27
CA GLU A 33 -1.80 -3.30 17.86
C GLU A 33 -3.08 -3.11 17.05
N ASN A 34 -3.49 -1.85 16.84
CA ASN A 34 -4.68 -1.54 16.06
C ASN A 34 -4.60 -2.07 14.61
N ILE A 35 -3.43 -1.95 13.97
CA ILE A 35 -3.21 -2.49 12.63
C ILE A 35 -3.34 -4.03 12.63
N MET A 36 -2.73 -4.71 13.60
CA MET A 36 -2.72 -6.17 13.70
C MET A 36 -4.11 -6.74 14.02
N GLU A 37 -4.90 -6.05 14.85
CA GLU A 37 -6.33 -6.35 15.06
C GLU A 37 -7.15 -6.20 13.78
N CYS A 38 -6.89 -5.17 12.99
CA CYS A 38 -7.57 -4.98 11.71
C CYS A 38 -7.14 -6.05 10.69
N ILE A 39 -5.87 -6.48 10.68
CA ILE A 39 -5.39 -7.62 9.88
C ILE A 39 -6.11 -8.90 10.31
N GLN A 40 -6.19 -9.19 11.61
CA GLN A 40 -6.93 -10.33 12.15
C GLN A 40 -8.36 -10.38 11.60
N LYS A 41 -9.09 -9.27 11.69
CA LYS A 41 -10.47 -9.15 11.20
C LYS A 41 -10.55 -9.31 9.69
N SER A 42 -9.64 -8.67 8.95
CA SER A 42 -9.61 -8.71 7.48
C SER A 42 -9.29 -10.10 6.93
N GLU A 43 -8.47 -10.88 7.63
CA GLU A 43 -8.07 -12.22 7.22
C GLU A 43 -8.90 -13.34 7.88
N GLY A 44 -9.79 -13.00 8.83
CA GLY A 44 -10.65 -13.97 9.51
C GLY A 44 -9.91 -14.89 10.49
N LEU A 45 -8.84 -14.41 11.12
CA LEU A 45 -8.03 -15.18 12.07
C LEU A 45 -8.69 -15.28 13.45
N SER A 46 -8.54 -16.42 14.13
CA SER A 46 -9.09 -16.65 15.47
C SER A 46 -8.43 -15.82 16.56
N GLU A 47 -7.16 -15.45 16.36
CA GLU A 47 -6.35 -14.67 17.29
C GLU A 47 -5.54 -13.61 16.53
N ILE A 48 -5.12 -12.56 17.24
CA ILE A 48 -4.28 -11.50 16.67
C ILE A 48 -2.95 -12.13 16.25
N PRO A 49 -2.56 -12.07 14.96
CA PRO A 49 -1.31 -12.66 14.52
C PRO A 49 -0.12 -11.91 15.11
N ARG A 50 1.01 -12.60 15.29
CA ARG A 50 2.24 -11.93 15.74
C ARG A 50 2.85 -11.12 14.59
N PRO A 51 3.48 -9.97 14.85
CA PRO A 51 4.12 -9.19 13.79
C PRO A 51 5.19 -9.97 13.01
N CYS A 52 5.96 -10.85 13.68
CA CYS A 52 6.93 -11.71 13.00
C CYS A 52 6.32 -12.66 11.97
N ASP A 53 5.05 -13.04 12.12
CA ASP A 53 4.35 -13.94 11.19
C ASP A 53 3.79 -13.19 9.96
N LYS A 54 3.83 -11.85 9.97
CA LYS A 54 3.21 -10.98 8.97
C LYS A 54 4.21 -10.14 8.18
N PHE A 55 5.31 -9.71 8.80
CA PHE A 55 6.34 -8.91 8.13
C PHE A 55 7.56 -9.77 7.79
N ASP A 56 8.13 -9.59 6.60
CA ASP A 56 9.34 -10.31 6.15
C ASP A 56 10.61 -9.75 6.78
N LEU A 57 10.65 -8.43 7.01
CA LEU A 57 11.73 -7.72 7.67
C LEU A 57 11.16 -6.74 8.69
N ILE A 58 11.65 -6.83 9.92
CA ILE A 58 11.34 -5.90 11.00
C ILE A 58 12.62 -5.16 11.38
N GLY A 59 12.58 -3.85 11.45
CA GLY A 59 13.73 -3.10 11.89
C GLY A 59 13.41 -1.81 12.59
N GLY A 60 14.42 -1.27 13.25
CA GLY A 60 14.31 0.03 13.90
C GLY A 60 15.66 0.60 14.34
N THR A 61 15.62 1.78 14.94
CA THR A 61 16.78 2.51 15.45
C THR A 61 16.52 3.23 16.78
N GLY A 62 17.45 3.16 17.73
CA GLY A 62 17.31 3.90 18.99
C GLY A 62 17.54 5.40 18.83
N THR A 63 16.77 6.21 19.57
CA THR A 63 16.99 7.65 19.71
C THR A 63 17.30 8.02 21.16
N GLY A 64 18.44 8.60 21.42
CA GLY A 64 18.76 9.23 22.70
C GLY A 64 18.26 10.66 22.84
N GLY A 65 17.04 10.85 23.35
CA GLY A 65 16.51 12.15 23.79
C GLY A 65 16.41 12.28 25.32
N TYR A 66 15.97 13.45 25.84
CA TYR A 66 15.75 13.66 27.30
C TYR A 66 14.75 12.66 27.92
N GLU A 67 13.99 11.98 27.07
CA GLU A 67 13.11 10.88 27.41
C GLU A 67 13.79 9.59 26.91
N ILE A 68 13.96 8.62 27.81
CA ILE A 68 14.82 7.45 27.58
C ILE A 68 14.08 6.43 26.75
N ASP A 69 14.67 6.07 25.63
CA ASP A 69 13.86 5.60 24.56
C ASP A 69 14.30 4.23 24.02
N TRP A 70 13.55 3.19 24.40
CA TRP A 70 13.96 1.78 24.23
C TRP A 70 13.67 1.23 22.85
N LEU A 71 14.72 0.91 22.12
CA LEU A 71 14.60 0.19 20.85
C LEU A 71 14.69 -1.32 20.96
N ILE A 72 14.00 -1.85 21.96
CA ILE A 72 13.82 -3.27 22.11
C ILE A 72 12.64 -3.79 21.26
N ILE A 73 11.76 -2.91 20.77
CA ILE A 73 10.52 -3.30 20.08
C ILE A 73 10.81 -4.19 18.86
N ALA A 74 11.73 -3.81 17.97
CA ALA A 74 12.08 -4.65 16.81
C ALA A 74 12.62 -6.03 17.24
N ILE A 75 13.40 -6.09 18.32
CA ILE A 75 13.92 -7.33 18.91
C ILE A 75 12.79 -8.16 19.54
N MET A 76 11.88 -7.55 20.28
CA MET A 76 10.71 -8.21 20.90
C MET A 76 9.83 -8.85 19.84
N LEU A 77 9.47 -8.05 18.82
CA LEU A 77 8.56 -8.45 17.76
C LEU A 77 9.18 -9.49 16.83
N GLY A 78 10.41 -9.27 16.36
CA GLY A 78 11.05 -10.10 15.35
C GLY A 78 11.88 -11.24 15.92
N ARG A 79 12.88 -10.92 16.77
CA ARG A 79 13.84 -11.91 17.28
C ARG A 79 13.27 -12.77 18.40
N LEU A 80 12.50 -12.19 19.30
CA LEU A 80 11.89 -12.88 20.45
C LEU A 80 10.47 -13.38 20.14
N LYS A 81 9.90 -13.02 18.98
CA LYS A 81 8.59 -13.47 18.48
C LYS A 81 7.45 -13.23 19.49
N MET A 82 7.52 -12.14 20.24
CA MET A 82 6.49 -11.76 21.20
C MET A 82 5.20 -11.35 20.47
N SER A 83 4.05 -11.59 21.10
CA SER A 83 2.79 -11.00 20.66
C SER A 83 2.81 -9.48 20.89
N ILE A 84 1.87 -8.76 20.27
CA ILE A 84 1.77 -7.31 20.46
C ILE A 84 1.41 -6.97 21.91
N ASP A 85 0.50 -7.72 22.52
CA ASP A 85 0.09 -7.55 23.92
C ASP A 85 1.26 -7.76 24.89
N GLN A 86 2.00 -8.86 24.72
CA GLN A 86 3.22 -9.14 25.49
C GLN A 86 4.23 -8.02 25.33
N SER A 87 4.37 -7.51 24.11
CA SER A 87 5.30 -6.42 23.82
C SER A 87 4.90 -5.13 24.54
N ILE A 88 3.61 -4.78 24.58
CA ILE A 88 3.12 -3.60 25.31
C ILE A 88 3.33 -3.73 26.82
N GLU A 89 3.06 -4.90 27.40
CA GLU A 89 3.22 -5.14 28.83
C GLU A 89 4.69 -5.06 29.27
N GLU A 90 5.57 -5.77 28.57
CA GLU A 90 7.00 -5.77 28.84
C GLU A 90 7.60 -4.38 28.58
N TYR A 91 7.12 -3.67 27.56
CA TYR A 91 7.54 -2.29 27.30
C TYR A 91 7.25 -1.36 28.49
N LYS A 92 6.03 -1.42 29.04
CA LYS A 92 5.64 -0.64 30.22
C LYS A 92 6.43 -1.04 31.48
N SER A 93 6.72 -2.33 31.65
CA SER A 93 7.52 -2.84 32.78
C SER A 93 8.97 -2.36 32.69
N LEU A 94 9.62 -2.55 31.54
CA LEU A 94 10.99 -2.10 31.29
C LEU A 94 11.13 -0.61 31.53
N ALA A 95 10.24 0.18 30.94
CA ALA A 95 10.17 1.62 31.16
C ALA A 95 10.15 1.93 32.67
N SER A 96 9.16 1.43 33.41
CA SER A 96 8.99 1.73 34.84
C SER A 96 10.19 1.41 35.73
N GLU A 97 11.04 0.46 35.35
CA GLU A 97 12.17 0.01 36.16
C GLU A 97 13.47 0.74 35.87
N ILE A 98 13.65 1.20 34.64
CA ILE A 98 14.92 1.81 34.22
C ILE A 98 14.91 3.32 34.51
N PHE A 99 13.73 3.95 34.62
CA PHE A 99 13.53 5.37 34.96
C PHE A 99 13.80 5.75 36.44
N VAL A 100 14.86 5.21 37.03
CA VAL A 100 15.34 5.67 38.35
C VAL A 100 16.69 6.36 38.14
N PRO A 101 16.77 7.71 38.23
CA PRO A 101 18.02 8.44 38.01
C PRO A 101 19.14 7.96 38.95
N GLU A 102 20.38 7.91 38.47
CA GLU A 102 21.52 7.67 39.36
C GLU A 102 21.77 8.91 40.25
N PRO A 103 22.12 8.74 41.53
CA PRO A 103 22.49 9.86 42.39
C PRO A 103 23.71 10.58 41.80
N THR A 104 23.64 11.91 41.72
CA THR A 104 24.68 12.76 41.13
C THR A 104 26.03 12.54 41.82
N PRO A 105 27.09 12.12 41.10
CA PRO A 105 28.42 11.98 41.69
C PRO A 105 29.02 13.36 42.01
N SER A 106 29.74 13.46 43.12
CA SER A 106 30.48 14.67 43.53
C SER A 106 31.77 14.92 42.73
N SER A 107 31.97 14.23 41.60
CA SER A 107 33.22 14.21 40.83
C SER A 107 33.12 14.92 39.48
N THR A 108 34.24 15.46 39.00
CA THR A 108 34.45 16.26 37.78
C THR A 108 34.32 15.53 36.44
N ILE A 109 33.83 14.28 36.40
CA ILE A 109 33.64 13.49 35.17
C ILE A 109 32.14 13.48 34.82
N PRO A 110 31.73 13.76 33.58
CA PRO A 110 30.33 13.64 33.18
C PRO A 110 29.88 12.18 33.30
N ALA A 111 29.03 11.88 34.28
CA ALA A 111 28.43 10.56 34.45
C ALA A 111 27.19 10.40 33.57
N SER A 112 26.92 9.17 33.10
CA SER A 112 25.67 8.83 32.42
C SER A 112 24.47 9.10 33.33
N ALA A 113 23.35 9.54 32.77
CA ALA A 113 22.14 9.86 33.55
C ALA A 113 21.50 8.61 34.20
N PHE A 114 21.72 7.42 33.60
CA PHE A 114 21.08 6.18 34.01
C PHE A 114 22.05 5.00 34.08
N SER A 115 21.67 3.98 34.85
CA SER A 115 22.49 2.79 35.08
C SER A 115 22.39 1.78 33.93
N ALA A 116 23.52 1.55 33.29
CA ALA A 116 23.69 0.50 32.28
C ALA A 116 23.47 -0.91 32.86
N THR A 117 23.80 -1.15 34.14
CA THR A 117 23.61 -2.46 34.79
C THR A 117 22.15 -2.74 35.08
N ARG A 118 21.36 -1.72 35.44
CA ARG A 118 19.91 -1.84 35.63
C ARG A 118 19.22 -2.14 34.31
N LEU A 119 19.62 -1.44 33.25
CA LEU A 119 19.16 -1.71 31.90
C LEU A 119 19.44 -3.15 31.47
N GLU A 120 20.69 -3.61 31.61
CA GLU A 120 21.07 -4.98 31.30
C GLU A 120 20.20 -6.01 32.05
N ALA A 121 20.05 -5.83 33.37
CA ALA A 121 19.26 -6.73 34.21
C ALA A 121 17.79 -6.77 33.77
N ALA A 122 17.22 -5.62 33.41
CA ALA A 122 15.85 -5.50 32.93
C ALA A 122 15.65 -6.22 31.59
N ILE A 123 16.55 -6.02 30.61
CA ILE A 123 16.51 -6.70 29.31
C ILE A 123 16.65 -8.22 29.49
N LYS A 124 17.65 -8.67 30.27
CA LYS A 124 17.85 -10.10 30.53
C LYS A 124 16.60 -10.73 31.15
N ARG A 125 15.98 -10.05 32.13
CA ARG A 125 14.73 -10.53 32.73
C ARG A 125 13.59 -10.60 31.71
N MET A 126 13.41 -9.59 30.86
CA MET A 126 12.40 -9.63 29.79
C MET A 126 12.61 -10.85 28.87
N ILE A 127 13.86 -11.13 28.48
CA ILE A 127 14.20 -12.33 27.69
C ILE A 127 13.84 -13.61 28.45
N ARG A 128 14.17 -13.71 29.74
CA ARG A 128 13.82 -14.88 30.57
C ARG A 128 12.31 -15.10 30.68
N ASN A 129 11.55 -14.04 30.96
CA ASN A 129 10.11 -14.08 31.14
C ASN A 129 9.40 -14.56 29.88
N ASN A 130 9.90 -14.17 28.71
CA ASN A 130 9.31 -14.46 27.41
C ASN A 130 10.02 -15.59 26.65
N CYS A 131 10.92 -16.32 27.31
CA CYS A 131 11.57 -17.49 26.70
C CYS A 131 10.54 -18.58 26.38
N THR A 132 10.52 -19.00 25.12
CA THR A 132 9.61 -20.01 24.55
C THR A 132 10.25 -21.38 24.37
N ASP A 133 11.50 -21.56 24.81
CA ASP A 133 12.17 -22.85 24.73
C ASP A 133 11.41 -23.91 25.56
N PRO A 134 11.12 -25.10 25.01
CA PRO A 134 10.35 -26.13 25.72
C PRO A 134 10.92 -26.51 27.09
N SER A 135 12.26 -26.51 27.24
CA SER A 135 12.90 -26.84 28.51
C SER A 135 12.67 -25.76 29.58
N CYS A 136 12.64 -24.49 29.17
CA CYS A 136 12.33 -23.37 30.05
C CYS A 136 10.84 -23.31 30.40
N LEU A 137 9.95 -23.60 29.44
CA LEU A 137 8.51 -23.66 29.68
C LEU A 137 8.16 -24.77 30.67
N GLN A 138 8.72 -25.96 30.52
CA GLN A 138 8.50 -27.08 31.44
C GLN A 138 8.95 -26.73 32.87
N ARG A 139 10.15 -26.13 33.02
CA ARG A 139 10.64 -25.67 34.33
C ARG A 139 9.76 -24.60 34.98
N LYS A 140 9.15 -23.70 34.18
CA LYS A 140 8.16 -22.72 34.66
C LYS A 140 6.89 -23.42 35.15
N SER A 141 6.39 -24.41 34.41
CA SER A 141 5.19 -25.18 34.77
C SER A 141 5.37 -26.05 36.03
N ASP A 142 6.58 -26.57 36.25
CA ASP A 142 6.91 -27.41 37.42
C ASP A 142 7.04 -26.60 38.73
N GLY A 143 6.80 -25.29 38.71
CA GLY A 143 6.87 -24.42 39.90
C GLY A 143 8.29 -24.19 40.42
N HIS A 144 9.31 -24.54 39.64
CA HIS A 144 10.73 -24.42 40.00
C HIS A 144 11.33 -23.04 39.72
N ILE A 145 10.55 -22.05 39.27
CA ILE A 145 11.03 -20.70 38.93
C ILE A 145 10.13 -19.66 39.59
N THR A 146 10.68 -18.88 40.54
CA THR A 146 10.11 -17.60 40.97
C THR A 146 10.65 -16.47 40.06
N SER A 147 10.00 -15.30 40.02
CA SER A 147 10.40 -14.14 39.19
C SER A 147 11.83 -13.61 39.45
N THR A 148 12.52 -14.16 40.45
CA THR A 148 13.87 -13.80 40.90
C THR A 148 14.94 -14.80 40.46
N ASP A 149 14.59 -15.91 39.80
CA ASP A 149 15.55 -16.98 39.48
C ASP A 149 16.31 -16.69 38.16
N THR A 150 17.64 -16.66 38.22
CA THR A 150 18.56 -16.29 37.13
C THR A 150 18.97 -17.50 36.26
N THR A 151 18.16 -18.56 36.26
CA THR A 151 18.55 -19.91 35.81
C THR A 151 18.23 -20.23 34.35
N CYS A 152 17.71 -19.28 33.58
CA CYS A 152 17.39 -19.48 32.17
C CYS A 152 18.62 -19.17 31.30
N PRO A 153 19.28 -20.18 30.70
CA PRO A 153 20.49 -19.96 29.90
C PRO A 153 20.21 -19.14 28.62
N HIS A 154 18.94 -19.08 28.19
CA HIS A 154 18.50 -18.31 27.05
C HIS A 154 18.49 -16.80 27.28
N GLU A 155 18.74 -16.31 28.50
CA GLU A 155 19.00 -14.87 28.71
C GLU A 155 20.21 -14.38 27.90
N ASP A 156 21.16 -15.27 27.65
CA ASP A 156 22.39 -15.05 26.90
C ASP A 156 22.29 -15.59 25.46
N MET A 157 21.08 -15.72 24.92
CA MET A 157 20.89 -16.19 23.54
C MET A 157 21.54 -15.27 22.51
N LEU A 158 22.06 -15.87 21.44
CA LEU A 158 22.66 -15.15 20.33
C LEU A 158 21.62 -14.37 19.54
N LEU A 159 22.03 -13.23 18.99
CA LEU A 159 21.21 -12.44 18.07
C LEU A 159 20.88 -13.23 16.81
N GLU A 160 21.87 -13.91 16.23
CA GLU A 160 21.69 -14.69 15.01
C GLU A 160 20.75 -15.87 15.25
N ASP A 161 19.67 -15.93 14.47
CA ASP A 161 18.69 -17.00 14.48
C ASP A 161 18.02 -17.07 13.11
N LYS A 162 18.40 -18.07 12.32
CA LYS A 162 17.86 -18.29 10.97
C LYS A 162 16.39 -18.72 10.97
N ASN A 163 15.86 -19.11 12.14
CA ASN A 163 14.48 -19.54 12.30
C ASN A 163 13.56 -18.40 12.76
N CYS A 164 14.07 -17.19 12.98
CA CYS A 164 13.26 -16.02 13.27
C CYS A 164 13.09 -15.13 12.04
N THR A 165 12.12 -14.21 12.10
CA THR A 165 11.94 -13.18 11.09
C THR A 165 13.21 -12.36 10.98
N LYS A 166 13.58 -11.99 9.75
CA LYS A 166 14.75 -11.14 9.54
C LYS A 166 14.54 -9.86 10.33
N THR A 167 15.41 -9.63 11.32
CA THR A 167 15.33 -8.47 12.19
C THR A 167 16.63 -7.69 12.08
N ALA A 168 16.54 -6.38 11.95
CA ALA A 168 17.70 -5.51 11.78
C ALA A 168 17.58 -4.27 12.68
N VAL A 169 18.57 -4.04 13.53
CA VAL A 169 18.66 -2.84 14.37
C VAL A 169 19.94 -2.07 14.09
N LEU A 170 19.88 -0.74 14.18
CA LEU A 170 20.97 0.16 13.84
C LEU A 170 21.74 0.61 15.09
N THR A 171 23.06 0.69 14.97
CA THR A 171 23.99 1.25 15.98
C THR A 171 25.15 1.96 15.27
N MET A 172 25.93 2.76 15.99
CA MET A 172 27.13 3.41 15.45
C MET A 172 28.35 3.09 16.29
N THR A 173 29.51 2.98 15.66
CA THR A 173 30.77 2.88 16.40
C THR A 173 31.10 4.23 17.02
N LYS A 174 31.42 4.27 18.31
CA LYS A 174 31.79 5.50 19.01
C LYS A 174 33.02 6.20 18.41
N ALA A 175 33.89 5.42 17.77
CA ALA A 175 35.11 5.93 17.12
C ALA A 175 34.82 6.87 15.94
N ASN A 176 33.71 6.69 15.23
CA ASN A 176 33.32 7.56 14.13
C ASN A 176 31.81 7.58 13.92
N ILE A 177 31.18 8.65 14.41
CA ILE A 177 29.73 8.88 14.33
C ILE A 177 29.26 9.52 13.02
N GLU A 178 30.18 9.81 12.09
CA GLU A 178 29.86 10.40 10.78
C GLU A 178 29.74 9.34 9.67
N THR A 179 29.91 8.07 10.01
CA THR A 179 29.86 6.94 9.06
C THR A 179 28.47 6.33 8.95
N LEU A 180 28.27 5.44 7.96
CA LEU A 180 27.04 4.65 7.84
C LEU A 180 26.80 3.80 9.11
N PRO A 181 25.54 3.53 9.47
CA PRO A 181 25.22 2.79 10.67
C PRO A 181 25.66 1.33 10.51
N THR A 182 26.05 0.72 11.61
CA THR A 182 26.26 -0.72 11.66
C THR A 182 24.92 -1.41 11.86
N PHE A 183 24.57 -2.32 10.95
CA PHE A 183 23.42 -3.20 11.09
C PHE A 183 23.77 -4.39 11.97
N LEU A 184 23.05 -4.55 13.07
CA LEU A 184 23.03 -5.77 13.87
C LEU A 184 21.79 -6.58 13.44
N THR A 185 22.00 -7.75 12.83
CA THR A 185 20.92 -8.51 12.19
C THR A 185 20.83 -9.94 12.67
N THR A 186 19.66 -10.56 12.53
CA THR A 186 19.42 -11.95 12.94
C THR A 186 19.84 -13.00 11.91
N TYR A 187 20.22 -12.59 10.71
CA TYR A 187 20.45 -13.49 9.57
C TYR A 187 21.87 -13.38 8.98
N HIS A 188 22.60 -12.32 9.29
CA HIS A 188 23.96 -12.13 8.85
C HIS A 188 24.74 -11.30 9.86
N THR A 189 25.68 -11.95 10.53
CA THR A 189 26.55 -11.30 11.50
C THR A 189 27.99 -11.30 10.96
N PRO A 190 28.63 -10.13 10.75
CA PRO A 190 30.04 -10.08 10.39
C PRO A 190 30.89 -10.86 11.40
N GLY A 191 31.99 -11.49 10.95
CA GLY A 191 32.81 -12.36 11.81
C GLY A 191 33.41 -11.71 13.05
N TYR A 192 33.45 -10.37 13.13
CA TYR A 192 33.87 -9.66 14.35
C TYR A 192 32.73 -9.49 15.37
N LEU A 193 31.47 -9.79 15.03
CA LEU A 193 30.25 -9.67 15.86
C LEU A 193 29.50 -10.99 16.07
N THR A 194 30.02 -12.13 15.61
CA THR A 194 29.29 -13.43 15.55
C THR A 194 28.77 -13.96 16.88
N ASP A 195 29.32 -13.52 18.02
CA ASP A 195 28.93 -14.00 19.36
C ASP A 195 28.07 -12.98 20.13
N CYS A 196 27.52 -11.96 19.44
CA CYS A 196 26.70 -10.95 20.09
C CYS A 196 25.37 -11.52 20.60
N LYS A 197 25.10 -11.29 21.88
CA LYS A 197 23.87 -11.71 22.56
C LYS A 197 22.76 -10.71 22.33
N VAL A 198 21.51 -11.17 22.38
CA VAL A 198 20.32 -10.31 22.20
C VAL A 198 20.32 -9.13 23.17
N TRP A 199 20.67 -9.35 24.44
CA TRP A 199 20.70 -8.27 25.43
C TRP A 199 21.82 -7.25 25.19
N GLU A 200 22.96 -7.69 24.65
CA GLU A 200 24.09 -6.80 24.33
C GLU A 200 23.72 -5.87 23.17
N VAL A 201 23.05 -6.43 22.15
CA VAL A 201 22.55 -5.71 20.98
C VAL A 201 21.47 -4.71 21.38
N ALA A 202 20.51 -5.14 22.21
CA ALA A 202 19.48 -4.26 22.76
C ALA A 202 20.08 -3.14 23.62
N ARG A 203 21.13 -3.42 24.41
CA ARG A 203 21.83 -2.39 25.17
C ARG A 203 22.59 -1.41 24.26
N ALA A 204 23.22 -1.90 23.18
CA ALA A 204 23.96 -1.06 22.23
C ALA A 204 23.06 -0.05 21.53
N THR A 205 21.85 -0.46 21.12
CA THR A 205 20.88 0.44 20.48
C THR A 205 20.30 1.47 21.45
N CYS A 206 20.45 1.27 22.76
CA CYS A 206 20.00 2.21 23.79
C CYS A 206 21.14 3.03 24.39
N ALA A 207 22.38 2.83 23.92
CA ALA A 207 23.58 3.51 24.41
C ALA A 207 23.68 4.94 23.85
N ALA A 208 22.68 5.75 24.17
CA ALA A 208 22.58 7.15 23.79
C ALA A 208 23.62 8.03 24.49
N ILE A 209 24.22 8.95 23.74
CA ILE A 209 25.24 9.87 24.24
C ILE A 209 24.65 10.68 25.41
N THR A 210 25.31 10.65 26.58
CA THR A 210 24.93 11.24 27.88
C THR A 210 23.87 10.51 28.72
N LEU A 211 23.18 9.49 28.20
CA LEU A 211 22.15 8.75 28.94
C LEU A 211 22.65 7.41 29.49
N PHE A 212 23.34 6.63 28.66
CA PHE A 212 23.92 5.34 29.03
C PHE A 212 25.36 5.23 28.55
N ASP A 213 26.16 4.48 29.30
CA ASP A 213 27.52 4.18 28.89
C ASP A 213 27.54 3.30 27.62
N PRO A 214 28.45 3.59 26.67
CA PRO A 214 28.72 2.75 25.51
C PRO A 214 28.96 1.29 25.90
N ILE A 215 28.65 0.38 24.99
CA ILE A 215 28.89 -1.05 25.17
C ILE A 215 29.95 -1.55 24.21
N LYS A 216 30.78 -2.49 24.67
CA LYS A 216 31.75 -3.19 23.83
C LYS A 216 31.10 -4.43 23.25
N LEU A 217 31.11 -4.57 21.94
CA LEU A 217 30.58 -5.75 21.24
C LEU A 217 31.67 -6.47 20.45
N GLY A 218 31.48 -7.77 20.29
CA GLY A 218 32.26 -8.58 19.37
C GLY A 218 33.66 -8.93 19.85
N ARG A 219 34.41 -9.64 18.98
CA ARG A 219 35.73 -10.21 19.28
C ARG A 219 36.74 -9.15 19.72
N ASP A 220 36.74 -8.02 19.04
CA ASP A 220 37.73 -6.96 19.22
C ASP A 220 37.26 -5.88 20.24
N GLY A 221 36.09 -6.08 20.86
CA GLY A 221 35.58 -5.20 21.92
C GLY A 221 35.31 -3.76 21.47
N ILE A 222 34.75 -3.60 20.26
CA ILE A 222 34.48 -2.30 19.65
C ILE A 222 33.38 -1.59 20.44
N GLU A 223 33.59 -0.30 20.77
CA GLU A 223 32.59 0.51 21.48
C GLU A 223 31.48 0.99 20.53
N PHE A 224 30.23 0.68 20.89
CA PHE A 224 29.03 1.04 20.18
C PHE A 224 28.15 2.00 21.00
N ILE A 225 27.47 2.89 20.27
CA ILE A 225 26.47 3.84 20.76
C ILE A 225 25.20 3.72 19.90
N ASP A 226 24.12 4.38 20.31
CA ASP A 226 22.90 4.43 19.52
C ASP A 226 23.11 5.13 18.15
N ALA A 227 22.19 4.90 17.22
CA ALA A 227 22.24 5.51 15.88
C ALA A 227 21.46 6.84 15.79
N SER A 228 21.31 7.53 16.93
CA SER A 228 20.56 8.78 17.01
C SER A 228 21.15 9.93 16.18
N HIS A 229 22.42 9.80 15.80
CA HIS A 229 23.12 10.73 14.92
C HIS A 229 22.76 10.45 13.45
N GLY A 230 21.59 10.94 13.03
CA GLY A 230 21.17 10.97 11.62
C GLY A 230 20.30 9.79 11.17
N TYR A 231 20.13 8.75 11.99
CA TYR A 231 19.31 7.59 11.68
C TYR A 231 18.21 7.39 12.71
N ASN A 232 17.45 8.45 13.04
CA ASN A 232 16.32 8.36 13.98
C ASN A 232 15.05 7.77 13.34
N ASN A 233 14.86 8.06 12.04
CA ASN A 233 13.96 7.32 11.16
C ASN A 233 14.83 6.35 10.34
N PRO A 234 14.82 5.04 10.64
CA PRO A 234 15.69 4.07 9.99
C PRO A 234 15.15 3.61 8.64
N CYS A 235 14.00 4.11 8.20
CA CYS A 235 13.26 3.56 7.09
C CYS A 235 14.09 3.52 5.81
N GLU A 236 14.83 4.58 5.49
CA GLU A 236 15.67 4.61 4.29
C GLU A 236 16.80 3.55 4.34
N ALA A 237 17.46 3.42 5.49
CA ALA A 237 18.50 2.42 5.71
C ALA A 237 17.94 0.98 5.67
N LEU A 238 16.74 0.77 6.24
CA LEU A 238 16.06 -0.52 6.23
C LEU A 238 15.52 -0.90 4.85
N ILE A 239 15.10 0.06 4.03
CA ILE A 239 14.75 -0.18 2.62
C ILE A 239 15.97 -0.69 1.85
N TRP A 240 17.12 -0.04 2.02
CA TRP A 240 18.36 -0.50 1.40
C TRP A 240 18.73 -1.92 1.85
N GLU A 241 18.58 -2.22 3.14
CA GLU A 241 18.81 -3.58 3.65
C GLU A 241 17.78 -4.58 3.10
N ALA A 242 16.51 -4.19 2.97
CA ALA A 242 15.45 -5.03 2.39
C ALA A 242 15.78 -5.38 0.92
N GLU A 243 16.17 -4.39 0.12
CA GLU A 243 16.58 -4.58 -1.27
C GLU A 243 17.79 -5.52 -1.38
N ARG A 244 18.73 -5.43 -0.44
CA ARG A 244 19.90 -6.32 -0.35
C ARG A 244 19.51 -7.75 0.01
N GLN A 245 18.60 -7.94 0.96
CA GLN A 245 18.17 -9.26 1.43
C GLN A 245 17.17 -9.93 0.49
N PHE A 246 16.43 -9.16 -0.29
CA PHE A 246 15.37 -9.64 -1.17
C PHE A 246 15.51 -9.05 -2.59
N PRO A 247 16.62 -9.36 -3.29
CA PRO A 247 16.90 -8.76 -4.58
C PRO A 247 15.80 -9.09 -5.60
N GLY A 248 15.35 -8.07 -6.33
CA GLY A 248 14.33 -8.22 -7.38
C GLY A 248 12.90 -8.47 -6.88
N ARG A 249 12.62 -8.35 -5.59
CA ARG A 249 11.25 -8.37 -5.04
C ARG A 249 10.78 -6.94 -4.75
N PRO A 250 9.52 -6.59 -5.04
CA PRO A 250 8.99 -5.27 -4.69
C PRO A 250 8.86 -5.14 -3.17
N ILE A 251 9.33 -4.03 -2.60
CA ILE A 251 9.28 -3.76 -1.15
C ILE A 251 8.07 -2.88 -0.85
N MET A 252 7.23 -3.32 0.10
CA MET A 252 6.11 -2.57 0.66
C MET A 252 6.43 -2.20 2.11
N ILE A 253 6.13 -0.96 2.49
CA ILE A 253 6.74 -0.35 3.67
C ILE A 253 5.64 0.16 4.61
N LEU A 254 5.68 -0.33 5.85
CA LEU A 254 4.99 0.26 6.99
C LEU A 254 6.01 0.94 7.89
N SER A 255 5.98 2.27 7.94
CA SER A 255 6.84 3.09 8.79
C SER A 255 6.01 3.67 9.93
N ILE A 256 6.41 3.42 11.17
CA ILE A 256 5.70 3.90 12.36
C ILE A 256 6.63 4.79 13.18
N GLY A 257 6.22 6.06 13.29
CA GLY A 257 6.86 7.07 14.11
C GLY A 257 6.41 7.04 15.57
N THR A 258 7.10 7.82 16.39
CA THR A 258 6.91 7.93 17.84
C THR A 258 6.27 9.25 18.28
N GLY A 259 5.94 10.14 17.33
CA GLY A 259 5.24 11.41 17.56
C GLY A 259 6.11 12.61 17.95
N LEU A 260 7.43 12.50 17.82
CA LEU A 260 8.40 13.57 18.09
C LEU A 260 8.46 14.58 16.92
N ASP A 261 7.49 15.49 16.83
CA ASP A 261 7.37 16.40 15.68
C ASP A 261 7.71 17.89 15.92
N ASP A 262 7.90 18.38 17.15
CA ASP A 262 8.38 19.75 17.41
C ASP A 262 8.86 19.90 18.85
N VAL A 263 10.09 20.37 19.05
CA VAL A 263 10.59 20.75 20.39
C VAL A 263 10.08 22.17 20.68
N VAL A 264 9.05 22.29 21.51
CA VAL A 264 8.76 23.53 22.25
C VAL A 264 9.88 23.73 23.28
N GLU A 265 10.28 24.98 23.51
CA GLU A 265 11.31 25.41 24.45
C GLU A 265 11.30 24.61 25.76
N ILE A 266 12.19 23.63 25.86
CA ILE A 266 12.48 22.95 27.12
C ILE A 266 13.33 23.93 27.94
N SER A 267 12.80 24.33 29.10
CA SER A 267 13.51 25.10 30.10
C SER A 267 14.50 24.21 30.86
N ASP A 268 15.46 23.61 30.16
CA ASP A 268 16.56 22.88 30.79
C ASP A 268 17.92 23.47 30.42
N SER A 269 18.81 23.46 31.41
CA SER A 269 20.00 24.30 31.52
C SER A 269 21.24 23.77 30.78
N ARG A 270 21.05 22.84 29.83
CA ARG A 270 22.13 22.22 29.03
C ARG A 270 21.85 22.37 27.53
N GLU A 271 22.34 23.46 26.94
CA GLU A 271 22.11 23.86 25.53
C GLU A 271 22.36 22.75 24.49
N PHE A 272 23.38 21.90 24.71
CA PHE A 272 23.77 20.84 23.76
C PHE A 272 22.68 19.77 23.54
N VAL A 273 21.88 19.47 24.56
CA VAL A 273 20.85 18.42 24.48
C VAL A 273 19.60 18.94 23.75
N LEU A 274 19.25 20.21 23.96
CA LEU A 274 18.18 20.89 23.23
C LEU A 274 18.49 20.95 21.72
N GLU A 275 19.76 21.17 21.36
CA GLU A 275 20.19 21.20 19.96
C GLU A 275 20.15 19.81 19.29
N ALA A 276 20.50 18.74 20.02
CA ALA A 276 20.37 17.37 19.54
C ALA A 276 18.90 17.01 19.25
N LEU A 277 17.98 17.32 20.18
CA LEU A 277 16.54 17.07 20.01
C LEU A 277 15.95 17.84 18.81
N LYS A 278 16.35 19.10 18.61
CA LYS A 278 15.95 19.90 17.44
C LYS A 278 16.45 19.29 16.13
N LYS A 279 17.69 18.79 16.10
CA LYS A 279 18.25 18.08 14.93
C LYS A 279 17.51 16.78 14.65
N MET A 280 17.13 16.02 15.68
CA MET A 280 16.35 14.78 15.55
C MET A 280 14.95 15.04 14.96
N ALA A 281 14.17 15.97 15.54
CA ALA A 281 12.84 16.37 15.07
C ALA A 281 12.84 16.80 13.59
N THR A 282 13.87 17.56 13.20
CA THR A 282 14.03 18.02 11.81
C THR A 282 14.38 16.86 10.86
N SER A 283 15.16 15.87 11.33
CA SER A 283 15.56 14.70 10.56
C SER A 283 14.40 13.74 10.27
N PHE A 284 13.44 13.55 11.21
CA PHE A 284 12.28 12.68 11.01
C PHE A 284 11.43 13.13 9.81
N LYS A 285 11.03 14.41 9.80
CA LYS A 285 10.18 15.00 8.76
C LYS A 285 10.86 15.04 7.39
N GLN A 286 12.16 15.33 7.34
CA GLN A 286 12.88 15.41 6.07
C GLN A 286 13.01 14.05 5.37
N ILE A 287 13.27 12.98 6.12
CA ILE A 287 13.35 11.62 5.55
C ILE A 287 11.97 11.17 5.09
N ASP A 288 10.94 11.41 5.90
CA ASP A 288 9.56 11.02 5.56
C ASP A 288 9.08 11.70 4.26
N LEU A 289 9.26 13.03 4.13
CA LEU A 289 8.90 13.76 2.91
C LEU A 289 9.65 13.25 1.67
N ARG A 290 10.93 12.87 1.81
CA ARG A 290 11.70 12.28 0.70
C ARG A 290 11.17 10.90 0.32
N LEU A 291 10.82 10.08 1.29
CA LEU A 291 10.27 8.74 1.04
C LEU A 291 8.87 8.81 0.43
N GLU A 292 8.01 9.72 0.88
CA GLU A 292 6.70 9.97 0.26
C GLU A 292 6.83 10.40 -1.21
N GLN A 293 7.80 11.27 -1.52
CA GLN A 293 8.08 11.68 -2.91
C GLN A 293 8.62 10.52 -3.76
N LYS A 294 9.54 9.72 -3.20
CA LYS A 294 10.19 8.60 -3.89
C LYS A 294 9.21 7.46 -4.15
N TYR A 295 8.34 7.16 -3.18
CA TYR A 295 7.35 6.08 -3.23
C TYR A 295 5.93 6.64 -3.39
N ASN A 296 5.75 7.58 -4.33
CA ASN A 296 4.46 8.26 -4.58
C ASN A 296 3.34 7.34 -5.09
N SER A 297 3.66 6.09 -5.41
CA SER A 297 2.71 5.10 -5.91
C SER A 297 1.74 4.69 -4.80
N PRO A 298 0.41 4.80 -5.00
CA PRO A 298 -0.56 4.44 -3.98
C PRO A 298 -0.35 3.00 -3.49
N GLY A 299 -0.15 2.84 -2.18
CA GLY A 299 -0.07 1.53 -1.53
C GLY A 299 1.34 0.96 -1.35
N VAL A 300 2.41 1.68 -1.69
CA VAL A 300 3.79 1.19 -1.47
C VAL A 300 4.36 1.61 -0.11
N TYR A 301 4.14 2.87 0.28
CA TYR A 301 4.64 3.44 1.53
C TYR A 301 3.49 3.92 2.40
N PHE A 302 3.47 3.47 3.66
CA PHE A 302 2.51 3.90 4.67
C PHE A 302 3.26 4.41 5.89
N ARG A 303 3.02 5.67 6.24
CA ARG A 303 3.57 6.31 7.44
C ARG A 303 2.46 6.59 8.44
N PHE A 304 2.69 6.20 9.69
CA PHE A 304 1.86 6.58 10.83
C PHE A 304 2.74 7.23 11.89
N ASN A 305 2.41 8.45 12.30
CA ASN A 305 3.14 9.21 13.32
C ASN A 305 2.15 10.13 14.07
N VAL A 306 2.19 10.15 15.40
CA VAL A 306 1.24 10.94 16.21
C VAL A 306 1.70 12.42 16.24
N GLU A 307 1.12 13.27 15.41
CA GLU A 307 1.59 14.66 15.19
C GLU A 307 1.25 15.65 16.33
N ILE A 308 0.18 15.39 17.10
CA ILE A 308 -0.41 16.36 18.06
C ILE A 308 -0.63 15.68 19.42
N GLY A 309 0.16 16.02 20.44
CA GLY A 309 -0.20 15.67 21.82
C GLY A 309 0.91 15.37 22.83
N LEU A 310 2.13 15.09 22.39
CA LEU A 310 3.22 14.70 23.29
C LEU A 310 4.07 15.90 23.78
N ARG A 311 3.60 17.13 23.53
CA ARG A 311 4.38 18.37 23.59
C ARG A 311 4.59 18.97 24.99
N ASP A 312 3.86 18.55 26.04
CA ASP A 312 3.73 19.33 27.29
C ASP A 312 4.07 18.63 28.62
N ASN A 313 4.49 17.36 28.64
CA ASN A 313 4.54 16.61 29.91
C ASN A 313 5.93 16.60 30.56
N LYS A 314 6.18 17.59 31.41
CA LYS A 314 7.44 17.80 32.14
C LYS A 314 7.76 16.78 33.24
N VAL A 315 7.01 15.68 33.40
CA VAL A 315 7.25 14.69 34.47
C VAL A 315 6.89 13.27 34.03
N LEU A 316 7.89 12.38 34.03
CA LEU A 316 7.76 10.93 33.87
C LEU A 316 7.07 10.32 35.11
N ASP A 317 5.73 10.37 35.16
CA ASP A 317 4.90 9.61 36.12
C ASP A 317 4.09 8.52 35.40
N ARG A 318 3.57 7.52 36.12
CA ARG A 318 2.69 6.44 35.60
C ARG A 318 1.51 6.96 34.76
N GLN A 319 1.15 8.24 34.90
CA GLN A 319 0.14 8.92 34.10
C GLN A 319 0.54 9.11 32.63
N ILE A 320 1.84 9.11 32.31
CA ILE A 320 2.37 9.38 30.94
C ILE A 320 1.89 8.33 29.93
N PHE A 321 1.84 7.05 30.33
CA PHE A 321 1.32 5.99 29.45
C PHE A 321 -0.15 6.22 29.11
N GLY A 322 -0.95 6.66 30.07
CA GLY A 322 -2.36 6.99 29.83
C GLY A 322 -2.53 8.13 28.83
N ILE A 323 -1.67 9.15 28.90
CA ILE A 323 -1.67 10.27 27.97
C ILE A 323 -1.26 9.82 26.57
N ILE A 324 -0.15 9.08 26.45
CA ILE A 324 0.32 8.52 25.16
C ILE A 324 -0.78 7.67 24.53
N SER A 325 -1.41 6.78 25.30
CA SER A 325 -2.53 5.96 24.83
C SER A 325 -3.70 6.82 24.35
N ALA A 326 -4.10 7.86 25.10
CA ALA A 326 -5.21 8.72 24.72
C ALA A 326 -4.94 9.46 23.39
N HIS A 327 -3.75 10.03 23.22
CA HIS A 327 -3.38 10.70 21.96
C HIS A 327 -3.30 9.72 20.79
N THR A 328 -2.74 8.53 21.02
CA THR A 328 -2.63 7.50 19.98
C THR A 328 -4.00 7.01 19.53
N ILE A 329 -4.93 6.77 20.46
CA ILE A 329 -6.30 6.35 20.13
C ILE A 329 -7.04 7.43 19.34
N ASN A 330 -6.89 8.71 19.72
CA ASN A 330 -7.51 9.80 18.98
C ASN A 330 -6.94 9.93 17.55
N TYR A 331 -5.62 9.82 17.42
CA TYR A 331 -4.94 9.79 16.13
C TYR A 331 -5.44 8.64 15.24
N LEU A 332 -5.56 7.43 15.79
CA LEU A 332 -6.05 6.26 15.05
C LEU A 332 -7.50 6.42 14.58
N LYS A 333 -8.36 7.08 15.38
CA LYS A 333 -9.73 7.41 14.96
C LYS A 333 -9.73 8.35 13.74
N GLU A 334 -8.88 9.36 13.74
CA GLU A 334 -8.75 10.28 12.60
C GLU A 334 -8.16 9.60 11.36
N LYS A 335 -7.21 8.68 11.55
CA LYS A 335 -6.52 7.95 10.48
C LYS A 335 -7.16 6.62 10.14
N ALA A 336 -8.38 6.30 10.60
CA ALA A 336 -9.06 5.03 10.38
C ALA A 336 -9.08 4.61 8.89
N ARG A 337 -9.41 5.54 7.98
CA ARG A 337 -9.39 5.27 6.53
C ARG A 337 -7.99 4.91 5.99
N SER A 338 -6.94 5.48 6.57
CA SER A 338 -5.55 5.17 6.19
C SER A 338 -5.14 3.79 6.70
N VAL A 339 -5.57 3.42 7.90
CA VAL A 339 -5.43 2.06 8.45
C VAL A 339 -6.17 1.05 7.57
N ASP A 340 -7.44 1.31 7.22
CA ASP A 340 -8.22 0.43 6.34
C ASP A 340 -7.55 0.28 4.96
N ARG A 341 -6.99 1.36 4.41
CA ARG A 341 -6.23 1.33 3.15
C ARG A 341 -4.95 0.51 3.29
N PHE A 342 -4.22 0.63 4.40
CA PHE A 342 -3.07 -0.20 4.68
C PHE A 342 -3.48 -1.67 4.76
N VAL A 343 -4.44 -2.01 5.61
CA VAL A 343 -4.88 -3.39 5.86
C VAL A 343 -5.42 -4.05 4.61
N SER A 344 -6.24 -3.35 3.82
CA SER A 344 -6.73 -3.87 2.54
C SER A 344 -5.60 -4.11 1.54
N THR A 345 -4.58 -3.25 1.52
CA THR A 345 -3.38 -3.45 0.69
C THR A 345 -2.56 -4.64 1.21
N PHE A 346 -2.37 -4.71 2.52
CA PHE A 346 -1.63 -5.75 3.23
C PHE A 346 -2.25 -7.14 3.02
N ALA A 347 -3.55 -7.27 3.25
CA ALA A 347 -4.29 -8.51 3.05
C ALA A 347 -4.29 -8.95 1.59
N ARG A 348 -4.36 -8.02 0.62
CA ARG A 348 -4.23 -8.37 -0.81
C ARG A 348 -2.84 -8.88 -1.17
N SER A 349 -1.81 -8.38 -0.50
CA SER A 349 -0.41 -8.75 -0.72
C SER A 349 0.05 -9.98 0.07
N GLY A 350 -0.64 -10.35 1.16
CA GLY A 350 -0.20 -11.34 2.16
C GLY A 350 -0.89 -12.72 2.17
N VAL A 351 -1.82 -13.03 1.25
CA VAL A 351 -2.47 -14.36 1.23
C VAL A 351 -1.52 -15.43 0.69
N SER A 352 -0.75 -16.02 1.61
CA SER A 352 -0.19 -17.37 1.49
C SER A 352 -1.22 -18.40 1.96
N GLN A 353 -2.19 -18.71 1.12
CA GLN A 353 -2.81 -20.04 1.09
C GLN A 353 -2.16 -20.84 -0.06
N PRO A 354 -2.29 -22.18 -0.17
CA PRO A 354 -1.49 -23.03 -1.06
C PRO A 354 -1.61 -22.60 -2.55
N LYS A 355 -0.80 -21.63 -2.96
CA LYS A 355 -0.95 -20.88 -4.22
C LYS A 355 0.24 -20.97 -5.16
N ALA A 356 1.37 -21.57 -4.80
CA ALA A 356 2.44 -21.72 -5.79
C ALA A 356 1.96 -22.49 -7.05
N GLN A 357 1.03 -23.44 -6.87
CA GLN A 357 0.36 -24.12 -7.98
C GLN A 357 -0.88 -23.36 -8.51
N HIS A 358 -1.63 -22.68 -7.63
CA HIS A 358 -2.88 -22.00 -8.00
C HIS A 358 -2.64 -20.65 -8.70
N ASP A 359 -1.61 -19.88 -8.33
CA ASP A 359 -1.26 -18.59 -8.92
C ASP A 359 -0.67 -18.73 -10.34
N GLU A 360 0.16 -19.75 -10.58
CA GLU A 360 0.60 -20.07 -11.96
C GLU A 360 -0.56 -20.55 -12.83
N ASN A 361 -1.48 -21.33 -12.25
CA ASN A 361 -2.70 -21.75 -12.92
C ASN A 361 -3.65 -20.58 -13.16
N ASP A 362 -3.80 -19.65 -12.22
CA ASP A 362 -4.63 -18.45 -12.36
C ASP A 362 -4.02 -17.51 -13.41
N LYS A 363 -2.70 -17.30 -13.38
CA LYS A 363 -1.97 -16.56 -14.43
C LYS A 363 -2.14 -17.19 -15.79
N LYS A 364 -2.00 -18.52 -15.91
CA LYS A 364 -2.22 -19.24 -17.16
C LYS A 364 -3.68 -19.10 -17.63
N CYS A 365 -4.65 -19.26 -16.74
CA CYS A 365 -6.07 -19.09 -17.04
C CYS A 365 -6.38 -17.67 -17.53
N LEU A 366 -5.89 -16.64 -16.82
CA LEU A 366 -6.12 -15.25 -17.20
C LEU A 366 -5.37 -14.88 -18.47
N SER A 367 -4.18 -15.45 -18.71
CA SER A 367 -3.45 -15.32 -19.97
C SER A 367 -4.24 -15.94 -21.13
N ASP A 368 -4.76 -17.15 -20.95
CA ASP A 368 -5.55 -17.84 -21.97
C ASP A 368 -6.92 -17.20 -22.18
N LEU A 369 -7.45 -16.46 -21.20
CA LEU A 369 -8.66 -15.64 -21.30
C LEU A 369 -8.41 -14.33 -22.05
N CYS A 370 -7.25 -13.70 -21.83
CA CYS A 370 -6.90 -12.40 -22.37
C CYS A 370 -6.63 -12.45 -23.89
N ASN A 371 -7.48 -11.82 -24.69
CA ASN A 371 -7.21 -11.57 -26.12
C ASN A 371 -6.47 -10.24 -26.30
N THR A 372 -6.91 -9.21 -25.60
CA THR A 372 -6.29 -7.89 -25.48
C THR A 372 -6.50 -7.39 -24.05
N ASP A 373 -5.64 -6.50 -23.55
CA ASP A 373 -5.86 -5.84 -22.28
C ASP A 373 -6.66 -4.55 -22.52
N PRO A 374 -7.93 -4.46 -22.10
CA PRO A 374 -8.76 -3.29 -22.39
C PRO A 374 -8.15 -1.98 -21.87
N SER A 375 -7.39 -2.04 -20.77
CA SER A 375 -6.75 -0.85 -20.20
C SER A 375 -5.56 -0.36 -21.02
N THR A 376 -4.87 -1.27 -21.72
CA THR A 376 -3.89 -0.90 -22.75
C THR A 376 -4.59 -0.37 -23.99
N ASP A 377 -5.67 -1.02 -24.42
CA ASP A 377 -6.47 -0.57 -25.58
C ASP A 377 -6.99 0.86 -25.39
N LYS A 378 -7.45 1.22 -24.18
CA LYS A 378 -7.86 2.59 -23.83
C LYS A 378 -6.71 3.59 -24.01
N LYS A 379 -5.53 3.30 -23.45
CA LYS A 379 -4.36 4.19 -23.57
C LYS A 379 -3.94 4.37 -25.03
N ASP A 380 -3.97 3.29 -25.81
CA ASP A 380 -3.64 3.33 -27.24
C ASP A 380 -4.68 4.11 -28.05
N ILE A 381 -5.97 4.00 -27.71
CA ILE A 381 -7.03 4.83 -28.31
C ILE A 381 -6.79 6.30 -28.00
N GLU A 382 -6.54 6.64 -26.74
CA GLU A 382 -6.32 8.03 -26.30
C GLU A 382 -5.09 8.63 -26.99
N SER A 383 -3.98 7.90 -27.00
CA SER A 383 -2.75 8.34 -27.66
C SER A 383 -2.96 8.55 -29.16
N ARG A 384 -3.55 7.58 -29.87
CA ARG A 384 -3.82 7.69 -31.32
C ARG A 384 -4.80 8.81 -31.67
N LYS A 385 -5.70 9.17 -30.77
CA LYS A 385 -6.71 10.23 -30.97
C LYS A 385 -6.28 11.59 -30.42
N GLY A 386 -5.01 11.76 -30.03
CA GLY A 386 -4.45 13.06 -29.65
C GLY A 386 -4.65 13.43 -28.17
N GLY A 387 -4.91 12.44 -27.31
CA GLY A 387 -5.14 12.60 -25.88
C GLY A 387 -6.63 12.79 -25.52
N LEU A 388 -6.93 12.74 -24.23
CA LEU A 388 -8.27 12.92 -23.69
C LEU A 388 -8.39 14.31 -23.03
N LEU A 389 -9.24 15.16 -23.60
CA LEU A 389 -9.52 16.49 -23.05
C LEU A 389 -10.80 16.46 -22.21
N ARG A 390 -10.69 16.83 -20.93
CA ARG A 390 -11.84 16.85 -19.99
C ARG A 390 -12.98 17.72 -20.45
N GLU A 391 -12.67 18.87 -21.03
CA GLU A 391 -13.67 19.82 -21.54
C GLU A 391 -14.50 19.24 -22.70
N SER A 392 -13.99 18.23 -23.40
CA SER A 392 -14.70 17.57 -24.49
C SER A 392 -15.68 16.48 -24.05
N TYR A 393 -15.65 16.04 -22.78
CA TYR A 393 -16.58 15.03 -22.27
C TYR A 393 -17.37 15.47 -21.03
N ARG A 394 -16.91 16.47 -20.26
CA ARG A 394 -17.52 16.84 -18.96
C ARG A 394 -19.02 17.06 -18.98
N TRP A 395 -19.58 17.51 -20.11
CA TRP A 395 -21.00 17.79 -20.27
C TRP A 395 -21.86 16.54 -20.01
N ILE A 396 -21.36 15.35 -20.35
CA ILE A 396 -22.08 14.09 -20.14
C ILE A 396 -22.26 13.78 -18.66
N LEU A 397 -21.31 14.22 -17.83
CA LEU A 397 -21.35 13.98 -16.39
C LEU A 397 -22.50 14.74 -15.75
N SER A 398 -22.90 15.88 -16.31
CA SER A 398 -24.04 16.67 -15.83
C SER A 398 -25.35 16.34 -16.54
N HIS A 399 -25.33 15.47 -17.56
CA HIS A 399 -26.52 15.12 -18.33
C HIS A 399 -27.54 14.34 -17.46
N GLU A 400 -28.82 14.70 -17.55
CA GLU A 400 -29.90 14.15 -16.74
C GLU A 400 -29.96 12.62 -16.79
N ASN A 401 -29.95 12.06 -18.00
CA ASN A 401 -29.95 10.60 -18.22
C ASN A 401 -28.73 9.87 -17.62
N PHE A 402 -27.56 10.50 -17.60
CA PHE A 402 -26.37 9.92 -16.95
C PHE A 402 -26.49 9.97 -15.42
N GLN A 403 -27.02 11.08 -14.89
CA GLN A 403 -27.29 11.24 -13.46
C GLN A 403 -28.36 10.26 -12.97
N GLN A 404 -29.41 10.02 -13.76
CA GLN A 404 -30.42 9.01 -13.49
C GLN A 404 -29.80 7.61 -13.42
N PHE A 405 -29.02 7.24 -14.44
CA PHE A 405 -28.28 5.97 -14.49
C PHE A 405 -27.39 5.75 -13.24
N ARG A 406 -26.73 6.81 -12.78
CA ARG A 406 -25.88 6.75 -11.57
C ARG A 406 -26.70 6.49 -10.30
N LYS A 407 -27.86 7.12 -10.15
CA LYS A 407 -28.69 7.09 -8.94
C LYS A 407 -29.58 5.86 -8.82
N GLU A 408 -30.01 5.26 -9.94
CA GLU A 408 -30.89 4.09 -9.91
C GLU A 408 -30.23 2.90 -9.20
N SER A 409 -30.97 2.25 -8.31
CA SER A 409 -30.53 1.05 -7.58
C SER A 409 -30.72 -0.23 -8.40
N GLU A 410 -31.58 -0.17 -9.41
CA GLU A 410 -31.78 -1.27 -10.36
C GLU A 410 -30.62 -1.29 -11.37
N SER A 411 -30.74 -2.10 -12.42
CA SER A 411 -29.64 -2.38 -13.35
C SER A 411 -29.90 -1.76 -14.72
N PRO A 412 -29.85 -0.41 -14.82
CA PRO A 412 -30.16 0.29 -16.05
C PRO A 412 -29.08 0.07 -17.11
N ILE A 413 -29.53 0.14 -18.36
CA ILE A 413 -28.67 0.24 -19.54
C ILE A 413 -28.64 1.69 -19.99
N LEU A 414 -27.48 2.33 -19.98
CA LEU A 414 -27.25 3.62 -20.61
C LEU A 414 -26.72 3.41 -22.02
N TRP A 415 -27.53 3.70 -23.03
CA TRP A 415 -27.14 3.60 -24.44
C TRP A 415 -26.79 4.97 -25.02
N ILE A 416 -25.52 5.17 -25.36
CA ILE A 416 -25.00 6.36 -26.03
C ILE A 416 -24.93 6.09 -27.53
N LYS A 417 -25.84 6.67 -28.30
CA LYS A 417 -25.88 6.51 -29.76
C LYS A 417 -25.53 7.80 -30.48
N GLY A 418 -24.87 7.64 -31.61
CA GLY A 418 -24.68 8.74 -32.54
C GLY A 418 -23.91 8.36 -33.80
N ASP A 419 -23.90 9.27 -34.76
CA ASP A 419 -23.22 9.09 -36.04
C ASP A 419 -21.68 9.00 -35.89
N PRO A 420 -20.97 8.50 -36.93
CA PRO A 420 -19.52 8.49 -36.96
C PRO A 420 -18.94 9.89 -36.70
N GLY A 421 -17.81 9.95 -35.98
CA GLY A 421 -17.12 11.21 -35.72
C GLY A 421 -17.71 12.12 -34.65
N LYS A 422 -18.78 11.70 -33.93
CA LYS A 422 -19.39 12.47 -32.83
C LYS A 422 -18.68 12.32 -31.47
N GLY A 423 -17.54 11.64 -31.41
CA GLY A 423 -16.72 11.53 -30.20
C GLY A 423 -17.13 10.45 -29.19
N LYS A 424 -18.04 9.52 -29.53
CA LYS A 424 -18.52 8.43 -28.64
C LYS A 424 -17.41 7.75 -27.83
N THR A 425 -16.39 7.23 -28.51
CA THR A 425 -15.26 6.52 -27.87
C THR A 425 -14.53 7.39 -26.85
N MET A 426 -14.23 8.66 -27.18
CA MET A 426 -13.54 9.58 -26.27
C MET A 426 -14.44 10.01 -25.10
N LEU A 427 -15.74 10.15 -25.35
CA LEU A 427 -16.75 10.39 -24.32
C LEU A 427 -16.76 9.24 -23.29
N LEU A 428 -16.72 7.99 -23.75
CA LEU A 428 -16.64 6.81 -22.89
C LEU A 428 -15.30 6.73 -22.15
N CYS A 429 -14.18 7.08 -22.77
CA CYS A 429 -12.89 7.17 -22.09
C CYS A 429 -12.95 8.16 -20.90
N GLY A 430 -13.58 9.31 -21.09
CA GLY A 430 -13.80 10.29 -20.01
C GLY A 430 -14.75 9.81 -18.93
N ILE A 431 -15.85 9.14 -19.29
CA ILE A 431 -16.75 8.50 -18.31
C ILE A 431 -15.99 7.46 -17.49
N ILE A 432 -15.16 6.64 -18.15
CA ILE A 432 -14.33 5.63 -17.51
C ILE A 432 -13.41 6.27 -16.47
N ASP A 433 -12.68 7.34 -16.79
CA ASP A 433 -11.76 7.99 -15.83
C ASP A 433 -12.47 8.49 -14.57
N GLU A 434 -13.66 9.07 -14.73
CA GLU A 434 -14.47 9.57 -13.61
C GLU A 434 -15.05 8.40 -12.77
N LEU A 435 -15.41 7.29 -13.41
CA LEU A 435 -15.88 6.09 -12.73
C LEU A 435 -14.74 5.34 -12.01
N GLU A 436 -13.55 5.25 -12.61
CA GLU A 436 -12.36 4.64 -11.99
C GLU A 436 -11.92 5.39 -10.73
N ARG A 437 -12.05 6.72 -10.71
CA ARG A 437 -11.76 7.52 -9.50
C ARG A 437 -12.71 7.22 -8.33
N THR A 438 -13.94 6.79 -8.60
CA THR A 438 -14.97 6.61 -7.57
C THR A 438 -15.15 5.15 -7.14
N SER A 439 -15.05 4.20 -8.07
CA SER A 439 -15.25 2.77 -7.80
C SER A 439 -14.45 1.89 -8.77
N PRO A 440 -13.11 1.83 -8.63
CA PRO A 440 -12.23 1.15 -9.59
C PRO A 440 -12.40 -0.37 -9.62
N THR A 441 -12.83 -0.99 -8.52
CA THR A 441 -12.95 -2.45 -8.39
C THR A 441 -14.23 -3.03 -9.01
N SER A 442 -15.21 -2.19 -9.36
CA SER A 442 -16.50 -2.64 -9.90
C SER A 442 -16.68 -2.23 -11.37
N LEU A 443 -15.62 -1.78 -12.05
CA LEU A 443 -15.71 -1.24 -13.42
C LEU A 443 -14.97 -2.12 -14.43
N SER A 444 -15.69 -2.61 -15.43
CA SER A 444 -15.09 -3.32 -16.56
C SER A 444 -15.51 -2.71 -17.88
N TYR A 445 -14.62 -2.73 -18.87
CA TYR A 445 -14.89 -2.15 -20.17
C TYR A 445 -14.20 -2.88 -21.32
N PHE A 446 -14.75 -2.73 -22.52
CA PHE A 446 -14.18 -3.24 -23.75
C PHE A 446 -14.45 -2.27 -24.91
N PHE A 447 -13.49 -2.13 -25.83
CA PHE A 447 -13.61 -1.29 -27.02
C PHE A 447 -13.60 -2.15 -28.28
N CYS A 448 -14.71 -2.22 -29.00
CA CYS A 448 -14.70 -2.77 -30.34
C CYS A 448 -13.96 -1.79 -31.28
N GLN A 449 -13.05 -2.28 -32.12
CA GLN A 449 -12.26 -1.44 -33.03
C GLN A 449 -12.23 -2.05 -34.43
N ALA A 450 -12.91 -1.44 -35.41
CA ALA A 450 -13.04 -1.92 -36.79
C ALA A 450 -11.72 -2.27 -37.52
N THR A 451 -10.57 -1.85 -37.00
CA THR A 451 -9.24 -2.18 -37.55
C THR A 451 -8.70 -3.56 -37.15
N ASN A 452 -9.40 -4.31 -36.30
CA ASN A 452 -8.94 -5.61 -35.80
C ASN A 452 -10.06 -6.67 -35.77
N ASP A 453 -10.43 -7.19 -36.95
CA ASP A 453 -11.49 -8.19 -37.12
C ASP A 453 -11.27 -9.49 -36.32
N ARG A 454 -10.03 -9.78 -35.90
CA ARG A 454 -9.71 -10.98 -35.12
C ARG A 454 -10.14 -10.90 -33.65
N VAL A 455 -10.41 -9.70 -33.13
CA VAL A 455 -10.72 -9.48 -31.69
C VAL A 455 -12.07 -8.81 -31.44
N ASN A 456 -12.85 -8.48 -32.49
CA ASN A 456 -14.19 -7.89 -32.34
C ASN A 456 -15.32 -8.92 -32.45
N THR A 457 -15.20 -10.02 -31.71
CA THR A 457 -16.29 -10.99 -31.59
C THR A 457 -17.02 -10.82 -30.27
N ALA A 458 -18.28 -11.25 -30.20
CA ALA A 458 -19.04 -11.26 -28.96
C ALA A 458 -18.31 -12.02 -27.83
N THR A 459 -17.64 -13.13 -28.17
CA THR A 459 -16.79 -13.87 -27.22
C THR A 459 -15.60 -13.04 -26.74
N SER A 460 -14.95 -12.27 -27.61
CA SER A 460 -13.83 -11.40 -27.22
C SER A 460 -14.27 -10.27 -26.29
N VAL A 461 -15.45 -9.69 -26.53
CA VAL A 461 -16.05 -8.70 -25.61
C VAL A 461 -16.22 -9.31 -24.22
N LEU A 462 -16.87 -10.47 -24.10
CA LEU A 462 -17.05 -11.12 -22.79
C LEU A 462 -15.72 -11.49 -22.15
N ARG A 463 -14.76 -12.02 -22.92
CA ARG A 463 -13.41 -12.36 -22.43
C ARG A 463 -12.71 -11.13 -21.86
N GLY A 464 -12.73 -10.00 -22.54
CA GLY A 464 -12.14 -8.75 -22.05
C GLY A 464 -12.84 -8.23 -20.80
N LEU A 465 -14.18 -8.29 -20.75
CA LEU A 465 -14.95 -7.88 -19.58
C LEU A 465 -14.64 -8.75 -18.35
N ILE A 466 -14.65 -10.08 -18.52
CA ILE A 466 -14.34 -11.07 -17.47
C ILE A 466 -12.89 -10.90 -17.01
N TYR A 467 -11.93 -10.81 -17.94
CA TYR A 467 -10.51 -10.64 -17.65
C TYR A 467 -10.26 -9.43 -16.75
N ARG A 468 -10.90 -8.31 -17.08
CA ARG A 468 -10.72 -7.07 -16.34
C ARG A 468 -11.36 -7.14 -14.94
N LEU A 469 -12.55 -7.72 -14.82
CA LEU A 469 -13.18 -7.98 -13.52
C LEU A 469 -12.31 -8.90 -12.66
N ALA A 470 -11.80 -9.99 -13.22
CA ALA A 470 -10.98 -10.97 -12.51
C ALA A 470 -9.62 -10.38 -12.08
N ARG A 471 -8.98 -9.55 -12.93
CA ARG A 471 -7.74 -8.87 -12.55
C ARG A 471 -7.92 -7.85 -11.42
N GLN A 472 -9.01 -7.11 -11.43
CA GLN A 472 -9.31 -6.14 -10.37
C GLN A 472 -9.77 -6.84 -9.07
N ASN A 473 -10.42 -8.00 -9.21
CA ASN A 473 -10.98 -8.81 -8.13
C ASN A 473 -10.48 -10.26 -8.22
N PRO A 474 -9.26 -10.56 -7.73
CA PRO A 474 -8.63 -11.87 -7.93
C PRO A 474 -9.45 -13.06 -7.42
N HIS A 475 -10.30 -12.86 -6.41
CA HIS A 475 -11.19 -13.90 -5.90
C HIS A 475 -12.23 -14.37 -6.92
N LEU A 476 -12.67 -13.50 -7.84
CA LEU A 476 -13.61 -13.85 -8.90
C LEU A 476 -13.00 -14.79 -9.96
N THR A 477 -11.67 -14.94 -9.97
CA THR A 477 -10.97 -15.89 -10.85
C THR A 477 -11.41 -17.34 -10.59
N THR A 478 -11.89 -17.64 -9.38
CA THR A 478 -12.48 -18.94 -9.04
C THR A 478 -13.61 -19.33 -9.98
N HIS A 479 -14.54 -18.42 -10.29
CA HIS A 479 -15.64 -18.64 -11.24
C HIS A 479 -15.14 -18.97 -12.66
N VAL A 480 -13.96 -18.46 -13.03
CA VAL A 480 -13.34 -18.75 -14.33
C VAL A 480 -12.66 -20.12 -14.30
N ARG A 481 -11.91 -20.41 -13.22
CA ARG A 481 -11.21 -21.69 -13.00
C ARG A 481 -12.17 -22.87 -12.87
N ASP A 482 -13.35 -22.68 -12.28
CA ASP A 482 -14.39 -23.71 -12.16
C ASP A 482 -14.72 -24.41 -13.47
N LYS A 483 -14.55 -23.73 -14.61
CA LYS A 483 -14.72 -24.31 -15.94
C LYS A 483 -13.41 -24.56 -16.67
N TYR A 484 -12.45 -23.65 -16.53
CA TYR A 484 -11.17 -23.73 -17.23
C TYR A 484 -10.32 -24.93 -16.78
N ASP A 485 -10.40 -25.34 -15.51
CA ASP A 485 -9.60 -26.43 -14.94
C ASP A 485 -9.93 -27.78 -15.57
N TYR A 486 -11.20 -27.98 -15.91
CA TYR A 486 -11.69 -29.17 -16.59
C TYR A 486 -11.46 -29.11 -18.11
N ASN A 487 -11.49 -27.92 -18.71
CA ASN A 487 -11.29 -27.72 -20.13
C ASN A 487 -10.51 -26.42 -20.42
N GLN A 488 -9.19 -26.55 -20.66
CA GLN A 488 -8.33 -25.41 -20.97
C GLN A 488 -8.70 -24.71 -22.29
N ASN A 489 -9.51 -25.34 -23.15
CA ASN A 489 -10.03 -24.75 -24.39
C ASN A 489 -11.42 -24.11 -24.22
N VAL A 490 -11.91 -23.91 -22.99
CA VAL A 490 -13.27 -23.38 -22.73
C VAL A 490 -13.51 -22.05 -23.46
N PHE A 491 -12.49 -21.18 -23.58
CA PHE A 491 -12.62 -19.87 -24.22
C PHE A 491 -12.55 -19.88 -25.76
N THR A 492 -12.14 -21.01 -26.36
CA THR A 492 -11.93 -21.17 -27.82
C THR A 492 -12.80 -22.27 -28.43
N SER A 493 -13.50 -23.04 -27.59
CA SER A 493 -14.40 -24.11 -28.03
C SER A 493 -15.62 -23.57 -28.80
N PRO A 494 -16.30 -24.40 -29.62
CA PRO A 494 -17.55 -24.01 -30.29
C PRO A 494 -18.66 -23.54 -29.32
N GLY A 495 -18.61 -23.98 -28.06
CA GLY A 495 -19.54 -23.58 -27.00
C GLY A 495 -19.09 -22.36 -26.18
N ALA A 496 -17.95 -21.75 -26.50
CA ALA A 496 -17.31 -20.72 -25.66
C ALA A 496 -18.24 -19.54 -25.31
N TRP A 497 -19.14 -19.16 -26.22
CA TRP A 497 -20.13 -18.12 -25.96
C TRP A 497 -20.98 -18.40 -24.72
N HIS A 498 -21.58 -19.60 -24.65
CA HIS A 498 -22.44 -19.98 -23.53
C HIS A 498 -21.64 -20.09 -22.23
N GLU A 499 -20.43 -20.66 -22.30
CA GLU A 499 -19.55 -20.79 -21.15
C GLU A 499 -19.17 -19.43 -20.56
N LEU A 500 -18.80 -18.46 -21.41
CA LEU A 500 -18.45 -17.11 -21.01
C LEU A 500 -19.66 -16.34 -20.45
N CYS A 501 -20.85 -16.51 -21.01
CA CYS A 501 -22.08 -15.93 -20.46
C CYS A 501 -22.35 -16.41 -19.03
N GLU A 502 -22.18 -17.72 -18.79
CA GLU A 502 -22.35 -18.32 -17.47
C GLU A 502 -21.27 -17.84 -16.50
N ILE A 503 -19.99 -17.81 -16.90
CA ILE A 503 -18.89 -17.29 -16.08
C ILE A 503 -19.17 -15.85 -15.65
N LEU A 504 -19.47 -14.97 -16.62
CA LEU A 504 -19.73 -13.56 -16.31
C LEU A 504 -20.96 -13.43 -15.39
N THR A 505 -22.01 -14.20 -15.62
CA THR A 505 -23.22 -14.16 -14.78
C THR A 505 -22.93 -14.61 -13.35
N SER A 506 -22.14 -15.69 -13.17
CA SER A 506 -21.70 -16.13 -11.84
C SER A 506 -20.88 -15.07 -11.13
N MET A 507 -19.93 -14.43 -11.83
CA MET A 507 -19.13 -13.32 -11.27
C MET A 507 -20.00 -12.12 -10.86
N LEU A 508 -21.05 -11.81 -11.64
CA LEU A 508 -21.93 -10.68 -11.38
C LEU A 508 -22.90 -10.92 -10.21
N ILE A 509 -23.22 -12.16 -9.90
CA ILE A 509 -24.11 -12.54 -8.77
C ILE A 509 -23.29 -12.72 -7.47
N ASP A 510 -21.96 -12.80 -7.55
CA ASP A 510 -21.09 -12.93 -6.39
C ASP A 510 -21.32 -11.80 -5.36
N PRO A 511 -21.59 -12.12 -4.07
CA PRO A 511 -21.83 -11.12 -3.03
C PRO A 511 -20.71 -10.09 -2.83
N SER A 512 -19.48 -10.43 -3.24
CA SER A 512 -18.33 -9.52 -3.15
C SER A 512 -18.40 -8.38 -4.16
N LEU A 513 -19.05 -8.58 -5.32
CA LEU A 513 -19.07 -7.64 -6.42
C LEU A 513 -20.34 -6.78 -6.37
N LYS A 514 -20.24 -5.63 -5.69
CA LYS A 514 -21.35 -4.68 -5.57
C LYS A 514 -21.29 -3.58 -6.63
N ASN A 515 -22.45 -3.26 -7.20
CA ASN A 515 -22.65 -2.15 -8.15
C ASN A 515 -21.71 -2.22 -9.37
N ALA A 516 -21.56 -3.41 -9.97
CA ALA A 516 -20.75 -3.57 -11.17
C ALA A 516 -21.26 -2.69 -12.32
N ILE A 517 -20.34 -1.99 -13.00
CA ILE A 517 -20.61 -1.21 -14.21
C ILE A 517 -19.79 -1.84 -15.34
N LEU A 518 -20.48 -2.28 -16.38
CA LEU A 518 -19.88 -2.88 -17.58
C LEU A 518 -20.06 -1.95 -18.77
N ILE A 519 -18.97 -1.66 -19.47
CA ILE A 519 -18.96 -0.70 -20.58
C ILE A 519 -18.53 -1.38 -21.88
N VAL A 520 -19.29 -1.21 -22.96
CA VAL A 520 -18.90 -1.70 -24.29
C VAL A 520 -19.02 -0.57 -25.30
N ASP A 521 -17.88 -0.11 -25.82
CA ASP A 521 -17.84 0.89 -26.88
C ASP A 521 -17.99 0.24 -28.27
N ALA A 522 -18.67 0.96 -29.16
CA ALA A 522 -18.83 0.65 -30.57
C ALA A 522 -19.39 -0.76 -30.83
N LEU A 523 -20.54 -1.09 -30.23
CA LEU A 523 -21.22 -2.37 -30.46
C LEU A 523 -21.48 -2.65 -31.95
N ASP A 524 -21.66 -1.62 -32.78
CA ASP A 524 -21.80 -1.74 -34.24
C ASP A 524 -20.56 -2.33 -34.93
N GLU A 525 -19.39 -2.26 -34.30
CA GLU A 525 -18.13 -2.82 -34.81
C GLU A 525 -17.86 -4.26 -34.33
N CYS A 526 -18.78 -4.86 -33.57
CA CYS A 526 -18.74 -6.28 -33.23
C CYS A 526 -19.17 -7.12 -34.44
N GLY A 527 -18.23 -7.82 -35.06
CA GLY A 527 -18.47 -8.54 -36.31
C GLY A 527 -19.27 -9.84 -36.12
N THR A 528 -18.79 -10.75 -35.27
CA THR A 528 -19.41 -12.08 -35.08
C THR A 528 -20.13 -12.17 -33.73
N GLY A 529 -21.40 -12.59 -33.73
CA GLY A 529 -22.19 -12.82 -32.51
C GLY A 529 -22.82 -11.56 -31.89
N GLN A 530 -22.80 -10.42 -32.59
CA GLN A 530 -23.32 -9.13 -32.10
C GLN A 530 -24.76 -9.24 -31.58
N LYS A 531 -25.63 -9.95 -32.31
CA LYS A 531 -27.03 -10.12 -31.92
C LYS A 531 -27.17 -10.85 -30.58
N ASP A 532 -26.36 -11.88 -30.35
CA ASP A 532 -26.37 -12.65 -29.10
C ASP A 532 -25.84 -11.80 -27.94
N LEU A 533 -24.80 -10.99 -28.19
CA LEU A 533 -24.28 -10.02 -27.23
C LEU A 533 -25.32 -8.98 -26.82
N LEU A 534 -26.02 -8.40 -27.79
CA LEU A 534 -27.10 -7.44 -27.52
C LEU A 534 -28.23 -8.08 -26.71
N GLN A 535 -28.61 -9.32 -27.04
CA GLN A 535 -29.61 -10.05 -26.27
C GLN A 535 -29.14 -10.37 -24.85
N PHE A 536 -27.86 -10.66 -24.66
CA PHE A 536 -27.28 -10.87 -23.33
C PHE A 536 -27.28 -9.57 -22.50
N ILE A 537 -26.83 -8.46 -23.07
CA ILE A 537 -26.82 -7.14 -22.43
C ILE A 537 -28.23 -6.67 -22.07
N ALA A 538 -29.22 -6.95 -22.93
CA ALA A 538 -30.62 -6.56 -22.71
C ALA A 538 -31.33 -7.38 -21.62
N LYS A 539 -30.75 -8.48 -21.12
CA LYS A 539 -31.32 -9.27 -20.02
C LYS A 539 -31.14 -8.55 -18.68
N PRO A 540 -32.10 -8.67 -17.75
CA PRO A 540 -31.89 -8.23 -16.37
C PRO A 540 -30.65 -8.91 -15.77
N SER A 541 -29.76 -8.11 -15.21
CA SER A 541 -28.50 -8.51 -14.58
C SER A 541 -28.33 -7.69 -13.30
N PRO A 542 -27.54 -8.08 -12.29
CA PRO A 542 -27.21 -7.20 -11.16
C PRO A 542 -26.21 -6.07 -11.51
N ALA A 543 -25.63 -6.10 -12.72
CA ALA A 543 -24.73 -5.07 -13.21
C ALA A 543 -25.44 -3.98 -14.04
N LYS A 544 -24.93 -2.75 -13.94
CA LYS A 544 -25.30 -1.64 -14.82
C LYS A 544 -24.49 -1.70 -16.11
N TRP A 545 -25.10 -1.32 -17.23
CA TRP A 545 -24.42 -1.31 -18.53
C TRP A 545 -24.34 0.09 -19.11
N ILE A 546 -23.18 0.44 -19.68
CA ILE A 546 -23.03 1.59 -20.57
C ILE A 546 -22.59 1.06 -21.92
N VAL A 547 -23.36 1.34 -22.96
CA VAL A 547 -23.05 0.84 -24.30
C VAL A 547 -23.07 1.95 -25.31
N SER A 548 -22.24 1.85 -26.34
CA SER A 548 -22.20 2.81 -27.43
C SER A 548 -22.39 2.15 -28.77
N SER A 549 -23.07 2.84 -29.70
CA SER A 549 -23.17 2.37 -31.09
C SER A 549 -23.53 3.49 -32.07
N ARG A 550 -23.47 3.18 -33.36
CA ARG A 550 -24.19 3.94 -34.39
C ARG A 550 -25.70 3.75 -34.31
N ASN A 551 -26.42 4.56 -35.09
CA ASN A 551 -27.86 4.58 -35.25
C ASN A 551 -28.39 3.40 -36.11
N TRP A 552 -27.89 2.18 -35.90
CA TRP A 552 -28.29 1.00 -36.68
C TRP A 552 -29.63 0.43 -36.20
N PRO A 553 -30.62 0.23 -37.10
CA PRO A 553 -31.96 -0.27 -36.73
C PRO A 553 -31.94 -1.62 -35.99
N GLU A 554 -31.02 -2.51 -36.33
CA GLU A 554 -30.91 -3.84 -35.74
C GLU A 554 -30.53 -3.77 -34.26
N ILE A 555 -29.61 -2.87 -33.91
CA ILE A 555 -29.19 -2.61 -32.52
C ILE A 555 -30.34 -1.97 -31.75
N GLU A 556 -30.99 -0.98 -32.36
CA GLU A 556 -32.12 -0.27 -31.77
C GLU A 556 -33.27 -1.21 -31.44
N GLN A 557 -33.64 -2.11 -32.36
CA GLN A 557 -34.74 -3.05 -32.16
C GLN A 557 -34.53 -3.99 -30.97
N ILE A 558 -33.29 -4.33 -30.62
CA ILE A 558 -32.99 -5.23 -29.51
C ILE A 558 -32.89 -4.47 -28.20
N LEU A 559 -32.10 -3.39 -28.16
CA LEU A 559 -31.94 -2.59 -26.93
C LEU A 559 -33.25 -1.92 -26.52
N GLU A 560 -34.15 -1.61 -27.46
CA GLU A 560 -35.49 -1.12 -27.14
C GLU A 560 -36.34 -2.08 -26.33
N LYS A 561 -36.09 -3.39 -26.43
CA LYS A 561 -36.84 -4.40 -25.69
C LYS A 561 -36.39 -4.53 -24.23
N ALA A 562 -35.26 -3.92 -23.85
CA ALA A 562 -34.79 -3.93 -22.48
C ALA A 562 -35.74 -3.13 -21.56
N LYS A 563 -36.00 -3.67 -20.35
CA LYS A 563 -36.98 -3.11 -19.41
C LYS A 563 -36.52 -1.78 -18.79
N GLN A 564 -35.26 -1.68 -18.41
CA GLN A 564 -34.66 -0.49 -17.77
C GLN A 564 -33.55 0.04 -18.67
N LYS A 565 -33.87 1.08 -19.43
CA LYS A 565 -32.91 1.69 -20.34
C LYS A 565 -33.08 3.20 -20.37
N THR A 566 -31.96 3.87 -20.53
CA THR A 566 -31.88 5.32 -20.74
C THR A 566 -31.00 5.56 -21.95
N LYS A 567 -31.36 6.53 -22.79
CA LYS A 567 -30.65 6.81 -24.04
C LYS A 567 -30.06 8.20 -24.04
N ILE A 568 -28.87 8.35 -24.62
CA ILE A 568 -28.29 9.65 -24.94
C ILE A 568 -27.99 9.65 -26.43
N HIS A 569 -28.69 10.51 -27.16
CA HIS A 569 -28.48 10.73 -28.58
C HIS A 569 -27.56 11.94 -28.76
N LEU A 570 -26.42 11.74 -29.41
CA LEU A 570 -25.45 12.82 -29.61
C LEU A 570 -25.95 13.87 -30.62
N GLU A 571 -26.83 13.49 -31.56
CA GLU A 571 -27.44 14.42 -32.52
C GLU A 571 -28.43 15.38 -31.87
N ILE A 572 -29.15 14.92 -30.83
CA ILE A 572 -30.10 15.75 -30.11
C ILE A 572 -29.36 16.72 -29.17
N ASN A 573 -28.19 16.32 -28.67
CA ASN A 573 -27.32 17.15 -27.84
C ASN A 573 -26.29 17.93 -28.67
N GLN A 574 -26.70 18.44 -29.84
CA GLN A 574 -25.78 19.07 -30.80
C GLN A 574 -25.02 20.26 -30.22
N ASP A 575 -25.65 21.07 -29.36
CA ASP A 575 -25.00 22.23 -28.74
C ASP A 575 -23.84 21.79 -27.84
N SER A 576 -24.07 20.81 -26.96
CA SER A 576 -23.03 20.26 -26.07
C SER A 576 -21.92 19.56 -26.85
N VAL A 577 -22.25 18.84 -27.92
CA VAL A 577 -21.26 18.22 -28.81
C VAL A 577 -20.45 19.28 -29.54
N SER A 578 -21.08 20.37 -30.00
CA SER A 578 -20.41 21.46 -30.69
C SER A 578 -19.47 22.24 -29.77
N GLU A 579 -19.87 22.49 -28.52
CA GLU A 579 -19.01 23.11 -27.49
C GLU A 579 -17.80 22.22 -27.16
N ALA A 580 -18.02 20.89 -27.09
CA ALA A 580 -16.95 19.92 -26.85
C ALA A 580 -15.93 19.86 -28.00
N VAL A 581 -16.41 19.92 -29.25
CA VAL A 581 -15.58 20.02 -30.46
C VAL A 581 -14.81 21.34 -30.46
N ASP A 582 -15.47 22.45 -30.15
CA ASP A 582 -14.84 23.77 -30.09
C ASP A 582 -13.69 23.83 -29.09
N SER A 583 -13.92 23.28 -27.90
CA SER A 583 -12.92 23.18 -26.83
C SER A 583 -11.71 22.35 -27.28
N TYR A 584 -11.96 21.25 -28.01
CA TYR A 584 -10.90 20.40 -28.55
C TYR A 584 -10.09 21.09 -29.65
N ILE A 585 -10.76 21.78 -30.58
CA ILE A 585 -10.10 22.56 -31.63
C ILE A 585 -9.21 23.62 -30.99
N LYS A 586 -9.72 24.37 -30.01
CA LYS A 586 -8.94 25.40 -29.31
C LYS A 586 -7.68 24.81 -28.69
N PHE A 587 -7.81 23.71 -27.96
CA PHE A 587 -6.68 23.01 -27.35
C PHE A 587 -5.63 22.56 -28.39
N LYS A 588 -6.07 21.94 -29.50
CA LYS A 588 -5.15 21.49 -30.56
C LYS A 588 -4.50 22.62 -31.33
N VAL A 589 -5.19 23.75 -31.51
CA VAL A 589 -4.61 24.95 -32.11
C VAL A 589 -3.60 25.60 -31.18
N ASP A 590 -3.82 25.58 -29.86
CA ASP A 590 -2.85 26.03 -28.87
C ASP A 590 -1.56 25.19 -28.93
N GLU A 591 -1.69 23.86 -28.91
CA GLU A 591 -0.57 22.91 -29.04
C GLU A 591 0.20 23.11 -30.36
N LEU A 592 -0.51 23.20 -31.49
CA LEU A 592 0.11 23.41 -32.80
C LEU A 592 0.81 24.77 -32.91
N ALA A 593 0.24 25.82 -32.29
CA ALA A 593 0.83 27.15 -32.29
C ALA A 593 2.15 27.18 -31.51
N GLU A 594 2.25 26.43 -30.41
CA GLU A 594 3.49 26.26 -29.66
C GLU A 594 4.53 25.47 -30.47
N GLU A 595 4.16 24.32 -31.04
CA GLU A 595 5.07 23.47 -31.80
C GLU A 595 5.64 24.15 -33.05
N LYS A 596 4.81 24.95 -33.74
CA LYS A 596 5.17 25.60 -35.01
C LYS A 596 5.50 27.09 -34.86
N ASN A 597 5.53 27.61 -33.64
CA ASN A 597 5.77 29.03 -33.35
C ASN A 597 4.87 29.98 -34.14
N TYR A 598 3.56 29.71 -34.16
CA TYR A 598 2.60 30.56 -34.86
C TYR A 598 2.45 31.94 -34.20
N LYS A 599 2.42 32.98 -35.02
CA LYS A 599 2.00 34.31 -34.60
C LYS A 599 0.50 34.32 -34.29
N SER A 600 0.05 35.25 -33.43
CA SER A 600 -1.35 35.36 -32.99
C SER A 600 -2.35 35.41 -34.15
N GLU A 601 -2.01 36.10 -35.23
CA GLU A 601 -2.85 36.21 -36.44
C GLU A 601 -3.06 34.84 -37.11
N MET A 602 -1.99 34.06 -37.29
CA MET A 602 -2.05 32.73 -37.89
C MET A 602 -2.82 31.76 -36.99
N LYS A 603 -2.60 31.83 -35.67
CA LYS A 603 -3.33 31.03 -34.69
C LYS A 603 -4.83 31.27 -34.76
N LEU A 604 -5.26 32.54 -34.82
CA LEU A 604 -6.67 32.91 -34.95
C LEU A 604 -7.26 32.43 -36.29
N ALA A 605 -6.53 32.60 -37.39
CA ALA A 605 -6.98 32.14 -38.71
C ALA A 605 -7.18 30.61 -38.77
N VAL A 606 -6.25 29.83 -38.18
CA VAL A 606 -6.37 28.37 -38.09
C VAL A 606 -7.55 27.97 -37.19
N LEU A 607 -7.73 28.63 -36.04
CA LEU A 607 -8.86 28.39 -35.13
C LEU A 607 -10.21 28.63 -35.82
N GLU A 608 -10.38 29.78 -36.49
CA GLU A 608 -11.60 30.10 -37.23
C GLU A 608 -11.85 29.13 -38.38
N HIS A 609 -10.81 28.77 -39.13
CA HIS A 609 -10.93 27.80 -40.22
C HIS A 609 -11.41 26.43 -39.73
N LEU A 610 -10.82 25.89 -38.66
CA LEU A 610 -11.23 24.60 -38.11
C LEU A 610 -12.66 24.67 -37.55
N ARG A 611 -13.03 25.73 -36.84
CA ARG A 611 -14.41 25.94 -36.33
C ARG A 611 -15.45 25.94 -37.43
N LEU A 612 -15.20 26.65 -38.53
CA LEU A 612 -16.12 26.75 -39.66
C LEU A 612 -16.31 25.41 -40.40
N ASN A 613 -15.30 24.54 -40.40
CA ASN A 613 -15.31 23.29 -41.16
C ASN A 613 -15.61 22.04 -40.31
N ALA A 614 -15.55 22.13 -38.98
CA ALA A 614 -15.73 20.99 -38.10
C ALA A 614 -17.16 20.42 -38.09
N ASN A 615 -18.20 21.19 -38.43
CA ASN A 615 -19.58 20.70 -38.55
C ASN A 615 -20.07 19.83 -37.37
N GLY A 616 -19.62 20.12 -36.15
CA GLY A 616 -19.93 19.34 -34.94
C GLY A 616 -19.41 17.90 -35.00
N THR A 617 -18.27 17.66 -35.65
CA THR A 617 -17.54 16.39 -35.66
C THR A 617 -16.08 16.58 -35.25
N PHE A 618 -15.51 15.53 -34.64
CA PHE A 618 -14.09 15.44 -34.25
C PHE A 618 -13.20 14.86 -35.37
N LEU A 619 -13.75 14.60 -36.57
CA LEU A 619 -13.03 14.04 -37.71
C LEU A 619 -12.31 15.11 -38.54
#